data_AF-A0A1L9B5L7-F1
#
_entry.id   AF-A0A1L9B5L7-F1
#
_cell.length_a   1.000
_cell.length_b   1.000
_cell.length_c   1.000
_cell.angle_alpha   90.00
_cell.angle_beta   90.00
_cell.angle_gamma   90.00
#
_symmetry.space_group_name_H-M   'P 1'
#
loop_
_entity.id
_entity.type
_entity.pdbx_description
1 polymer ?
#
loop_
_entity_poly.entity_id
_entity_poly.type
_entity_poly.pdbx_seq_one_letter_code
_entity_poly.pdbx_strand_id
1 'polypeptide(L)'
;MTAPVADLIRRGFVNLTPFTAGHFLLLDAQGTEVLTLAVKASFALTPQLRLTPLEPQLPIHMEPVFHGEVGASSLKYESDASLPKLTTDVVLLGHAHAPAPRTTQVEVSLRVGTLSKQVLVLGDRVWVQFLGTATPSSPLPFERVPLTYERAYGGWDRSDPEQPVAELRNPVGTGFIAQPSRTRCEGIRLPNLEDPRNRIQHPRDRPGPAGLGFIAPHWQPRLQLAGTYDQAWKQQRFPLAPQDFDSRHYNAAPPGLQAPAFLEGGEPVEILHASDRGPLRFRLPTYRFEGVVMLRSQRQSFPLNLDTVLLDTDQHHLVMTWRGAIPIHRRVHELAWAKVQFPVGGIPS
;
A
#
# COMPACT_ATOMS: atom_id res chain seq x y z
N MET A 1 35.95 -25.61 7.67
CA MET A 1 34.54 -25.18 7.66
C MET A 1 34.53 -23.68 7.36
N THR A 2 33.89 -23.25 6.27
CA THR A 2 33.93 -21.85 5.83
C THR A 2 33.10 -20.97 6.77
N ALA A 3 33.58 -19.75 7.01
CA ALA A 3 33.02 -18.75 7.94
C ALA A 3 31.48 -18.52 7.90
N PRO A 4 30.73 -18.70 6.78
CA PRO A 4 29.28 -18.47 6.76
C PRO A 4 28.46 -19.46 7.61
N VAL A 5 28.95 -20.70 7.78
CA VAL A 5 28.21 -21.75 8.51
C VAL A 5 28.31 -21.57 10.02
N ALA A 6 29.39 -20.97 10.51
CA ALA A 6 29.56 -20.66 11.94
C ALA A 6 28.68 -19.47 12.39
N ASP A 7 28.36 -18.54 11.48
CA ASP A 7 27.44 -17.42 11.73
C ASP A 7 25.96 -17.88 11.68
N LEU A 8 25.68 -18.93 10.89
CA LEU A 8 24.39 -19.62 10.79
C LEU A 8 23.90 -20.16 12.16
N ILE A 9 24.84 -20.60 13.00
CA ILE A 9 24.58 -21.18 14.33
C ILE A 9 24.24 -20.10 15.37
N ARG A 10 24.58 -18.83 15.15
CA ARG A 10 24.30 -17.73 16.09
C ARG A 10 23.04 -16.91 15.79
N ARG A 11 22.49 -16.97 14.57
CA ARG A 11 21.42 -16.04 14.12
C ARG A 11 20.11 -16.68 13.67
N GLY A 12 20.05 -18.01 13.47
CA GLY A 12 18.80 -18.73 13.13
C GLY A 12 18.17 -18.37 11.77
N PHE A 13 18.53 -17.23 11.14
CA PHE A 13 18.07 -16.81 9.83
C PHE A 13 19.24 -16.36 8.95
N VAL A 14 19.26 -16.82 7.70
CA VAL A 14 20.32 -16.49 6.73
C VAL A 14 19.74 -15.96 5.43
N ASN A 15 20.28 -14.84 4.98
CA ASN A 15 19.95 -14.24 3.70
C ASN A 15 21.05 -14.57 2.68
N LEU A 16 20.72 -15.36 1.65
CA LEU A 16 21.63 -15.70 0.55
C LEU A 16 21.31 -14.91 -0.72
N THR A 17 20.58 -13.81 -0.60
CA THR A 17 20.22 -12.90 -1.70
C THR A 17 20.96 -11.57 -1.55
N PRO A 18 21.15 -10.78 -2.62
CA PRO A 18 21.73 -9.43 -2.53
C PRO A 18 20.74 -8.38 -1.99
N PHE A 19 19.50 -8.78 -1.68
CA PHE A 19 18.43 -7.88 -1.25
C PHE A 19 18.24 -7.92 0.26
N THR A 20 17.49 -6.97 0.84
CA THR A 20 17.17 -7.03 2.26
C THR A 20 16.14 -8.14 2.50
N ALA A 21 16.27 -8.91 3.59
CA ALA A 21 15.34 -9.97 3.93
C ALA A 21 15.05 -10.02 5.43
N GLY A 22 13.89 -10.56 5.79
CA GLY A 22 13.43 -10.69 7.17
C GLY A 22 12.74 -12.03 7.42
N HIS A 23 12.65 -12.41 8.70
CA HIS A 23 11.84 -13.52 9.17
C HIS A 23 11.01 -13.06 10.37
N PHE A 24 9.78 -13.55 10.47
CA PHE A 24 8.82 -13.13 11.47
C PHE A 24 8.06 -14.35 11.98
N LEU A 25 7.90 -14.43 13.31
CA LEU A 25 6.99 -15.39 13.92
C LEU A 25 5.69 -14.66 14.24
N LEU A 26 4.62 -15.01 13.54
CA LEU A 26 3.31 -14.37 13.64
C LEU A 26 2.27 -15.40 14.06
N LEU A 27 1.11 -14.93 14.51
CA LEU A 27 -0.07 -15.76 14.74
C LEU A 27 -1.09 -15.50 13.63
N ASP A 28 -1.65 -16.55 13.05
CA ASP A 28 -2.81 -16.42 12.19
C ASP A 28 -4.11 -16.17 12.99
N ALA A 29 -5.22 -15.99 12.28
CA ALA A 29 -6.52 -15.74 12.89
C ALA A 29 -7.01 -16.89 13.80
N GLN A 30 -6.42 -18.08 13.68
CA GLN A 30 -6.71 -19.28 14.47
C GLN A 30 -5.70 -19.47 15.62
N GLY A 31 -4.70 -18.60 15.76
CA GLY A 31 -3.64 -18.72 16.77
C GLY A 31 -2.55 -19.72 16.40
N THR A 32 -2.49 -20.16 15.14
CA THR A 32 -1.39 -20.98 14.62
C THR A 32 -0.13 -20.14 14.57
N GLU A 33 0.98 -20.66 15.07
CA GLU A 33 2.27 -19.99 14.92
C GLU A 33 2.77 -20.19 13.49
N VAL A 34 3.08 -19.10 12.80
CA VAL A 34 3.44 -19.06 11.39
C VAL A 34 4.77 -18.34 11.25
N LEU A 35 5.76 -19.04 10.67
CA LEU A 35 7.02 -18.44 10.27
C LEU A 35 6.87 -17.84 8.88
N THR A 36 6.94 -16.52 8.80
CA THR A 36 6.90 -15.76 7.54
C THR A 36 8.32 -15.32 7.17
N LEU A 37 8.71 -15.53 5.92
CA LEU A 37 9.96 -15.03 5.36
C LEU A 37 9.65 -13.99 4.28
N ALA A 38 10.42 -12.91 4.26
CA ALA A 38 10.27 -11.83 3.29
C ALA A 38 11.61 -11.51 2.62
N VAL A 39 11.56 -11.20 1.33
CA VAL A 39 12.66 -10.57 0.58
C VAL A 39 12.12 -9.26 0.02
N LYS A 40 12.84 -8.16 0.25
CA LYS A 40 12.52 -6.81 -0.21
C LYS A 40 13.64 -6.31 -1.10
N ALA A 41 13.37 -6.24 -2.40
CA ALA A 41 14.30 -5.73 -3.40
C ALA A 41 13.91 -4.29 -3.75
N SER A 42 14.90 -3.39 -3.73
CA SER A 42 14.74 -1.98 -4.05
C SER A 42 15.65 -1.61 -5.21
N PHE A 43 15.13 -0.85 -6.16
CA PHE A 43 15.80 -0.46 -7.40
C PHE A 43 15.68 1.05 -7.60
N ALA A 44 16.76 1.69 -8.04
CA ALA A 44 16.69 3.02 -8.64
C ALA A 44 16.22 2.90 -10.09
N LEU A 45 15.28 3.76 -10.49
CA LEU A 45 14.93 4.00 -11.87
C LEU A 45 15.82 5.13 -12.41
N THR A 46 16.70 4.82 -13.35
CA THR A 46 17.60 5.80 -13.96
C THR A 46 16.83 6.75 -14.90
N PRO A 47 17.41 7.90 -15.30
CA PRO A 47 16.81 8.78 -16.30
C PRO A 47 16.55 8.08 -17.65
N GLN A 48 17.30 7.03 -17.97
CA GLN A 48 17.12 6.20 -19.16
C GLN A 48 16.06 5.09 -18.97
N LEU A 49 15.27 5.17 -17.90
CA LEU A 49 14.20 4.22 -17.56
C LEU A 49 14.71 2.77 -17.37
N ARG A 50 15.94 2.62 -16.86
CA ARG A 50 16.51 1.32 -16.48
C ARG A 50 16.45 1.17 -14.97
N LEU A 51 16.19 -0.05 -14.52
CA LEU A 51 16.20 -0.39 -13.09
C LEU A 51 17.56 -0.95 -12.71
N THR A 52 18.14 -0.40 -11.65
CA THR A 52 19.39 -0.88 -11.06
C THR A 52 19.18 -1.11 -9.56
N PRO A 53 19.61 -2.25 -8.98
CA PRO A 53 19.51 -2.46 -7.54
C PRO A 53 20.09 -1.28 -6.74
N LEU A 54 19.41 -0.87 -5.67
CA LEU A 54 19.91 0.15 -4.76
C LEU A 54 21.07 -0.39 -3.91
N GLU A 55 22.07 0.45 -3.68
CA GLU A 55 23.13 0.20 -2.71
C GLU A 55 23.27 1.45 -1.82
N PRO A 56 22.83 1.41 -0.55
CA PRO A 56 22.24 0.27 0.17
C PRO A 56 20.77 -0.01 -0.21
N GLN A 57 20.34 -1.27 -0.01
CA GLN A 57 18.94 -1.69 -0.11
C GLN A 57 18.08 -1.05 1.00
N LEU A 58 16.79 -0.80 0.72
CA LEU A 58 15.87 -0.28 1.74
C LEU A 58 15.62 -1.33 2.84
N PRO A 59 15.40 -0.90 4.09
CA PRO A 59 15.18 -1.83 5.19
C PRO A 59 13.79 -2.47 5.15
N ILE A 60 13.65 -3.59 5.83
CA ILE A 60 12.35 -4.18 6.21
C ILE A 60 11.69 -3.23 7.22
N HIS A 61 10.45 -2.83 6.96
CA HIS A 61 9.64 -2.08 7.92
C HIS A 61 8.92 -3.05 8.85
N MET A 62 9.31 -3.05 10.13
CA MET A 62 8.62 -3.83 11.16
C MET A 62 7.25 -3.26 11.50
N GLU A 63 7.10 -1.94 11.35
CA GLU A 63 5.91 -1.18 11.68
C GLU A 63 5.46 -0.35 10.47
N PRO A 64 4.16 -0.05 10.36
CA PRO A 64 3.66 0.88 9.35
C PRO A 64 4.30 2.27 9.50
N VAL A 65 4.65 2.90 8.38
CA VAL A 65 5.17 4.26 8.32
C VAL A 65 4.12 5.17 7.72
N PHE A 66 3.81 6.26 8.40
CA PHE A 66 2.83 7.27 7.95
C PHE A 66 3.51 8.44 7.24
N HIS A 67 2.77 9.16 6.39
CA HIS A 67 3.29 10.37 5.74
C HIS A 67 3.60 11.50 6.74
N GLY A 68 2.86 11.54 7.85
CA GLY A 68 3.04 12.47 8.96
C GLY A 68 2.62 11.81 10.27
N GLU A 69 1.84 12.52 11.08
CA GLU A 69 1.38 12.02 12.37
C GLU A 69 0.38 10.85 12.21
N VAL A 70 0.51 9.85 13.08
CA VAL A 70 -0.37 8.67 13.12
C VAL A 70 -1.80 9.10 13.44
N GLY A 71 -2.77 8.64 12.65
CA GLY A 71 -4.18 9.00 12.81
C GLY A 71 -4.59 10.35 12.20
N ALA A 72 -3.62 11.21 11.85
CA ALA A 72 -3.85 12.47 11.15
C ALA A 72 -3.32 12.47 9.69
N SER A 73 -2.59 11.42 9.29
CA SER A 73 -2.07 11.25 7.94
C SER A 73 -2.29 9.82 7.43
N SER A 74 -2.15 9.65 6.11
CA SER A 74 -2.29 8.36 5.45
C SER A 74 -1.01 7.52 5.52
N LEU A 75 -1.18 6.22 5.28
CA LEU A 75 -0.08 5.26 5.31
C LEU A 75 0.86 5.45 4.12
N LYS A 76 2.16 5.63 4.39
CA LYS A 76 3.22 5.73 3.38
C LYS A 76 3.78 4.37 3.03
N TYR A 77 4.16 3.58 4.04
CA TYR A 77 4.64 2.21 3.90
C TYR A 77 3.86 1.30 4.83
N GLU A 78 3.34 0.19 4.30
CA GLU A 78 2.80 -0.89 5.12
C GLU A 78 3.93 -1.69 5.77
N SER A 79 3.64 -2.36 6.89
CA SER A 79 4.59 -3.26 7.52
C SER A 79 4.92 -4.45 6.61
N ASP A 80 6.21 -4.75 6.47
CA ASP A 80 6.72 -5.96 5.83
C ASP A 80 6.56 -7.18 6.75
N ALA A 81 6.43 -6.97 8.07
CA ALA A 81 6.24 -8.00 9.10
C ALA A 81 4.76 -8.41 9.21
N SER A 82 4.23 -8.97 8.13
CA SER A 82 2.82 -9.33 7.99
C SER A 82 2.67 -10.73 7.39
N LEU A 83 1.58 -11.42 7.73
CA LEU A 83 1.22 -12.69 7.12
C LEU A 83 1.06 -12.53 5.59
N PRO A 84 1.24 -13.62 4.81
CA PRO A 84 1.15 -13.53 3.36
C PRO A 84 -0.16 -12.92 2.89
N LYS A 85 -0.07 -11.95 1.97
CA LYS A 85 -1.24 -11.42 1.25
C LYS A 85 -1.79 -12.48 0.29
N LEU A 86 -3.02 -12.31 -0.17
CA LEU A 86 -3.63 -13.26 -1.12
C LEU A 86 -3.26 -12.98 -2.58
N THR A 87 -2.96 -11.73 -2.91
CA THR A 87 -2.54 -11.28 -4.24
C THR A 87 -1.54 -10.13 -4.13
N THR A 88 -1.03 -9.63 -5.25
CA THR A 88 -0.10 -8.50 -5.28
C THR A 88 -0.83 -7.16 -5.14
N ASP A 89 -0.41 -6.38 -4.16
CA ASP A 89 -0.72 -4.95 -4.08
C ASP A 89 0.22 -4.15 -4.99
N VAL A 90 -0.33 -3.25 -5.80
CA VAL A 90 0.43 -2.22 -6.51
C VAL A 90 0.10 -0.86 -5.91
N VAL A 91 1.10 -0.07 -5.56
CA VAL A 91 0.88 1.29 -5.05
C VAL A 91 1.85 2.28 -5.68
N LEU A 92 1.42 3.54 -5.76
CA LEU A 92 2.21 4.65 -6.28
C LEU A 92 2.26 5.77 -5.24
N LEU A 93 3.48 6.17 -4.89
CA LEU A 93 3.80 7.33 -4.08
C LEU A 93 4.42 8.41 -4.97
N GLY A 94 4.01 9.65 -4.76
CA GLY A 94 4.64 10.81 -5.40
C GLY A 94 3.67 11.96 -5.59
N HIS A 95 3.93 12.77 -6.62
CA HIS A 95 3.11 13.91 -7.00
C HIS A 95 2.55 13.74 -8.40
N ALA A 96 1.38 14.32 -8.65
CA ALA A 96 0.94 14.67 -9.99
C ALA A 96 1.70 15.91 -10.47
N HIS A 97 2.12 15.91 -11.74
CA HIS A 97 2.86 17.01 -12.36
C HIS A 97 2.04 17.65 -13.48
N ALA A 98 2.00 18.98 -13.48
CA ALA A 98 1.41 19.76 -14.55
C ALA A 98 2.23 19.58 -15.85
N PRO A 99 1.60 19.22 -16.99
CA PRO A 99 2.30 19.08 -18.26
C PRO A 99 2.69 20.42 -18.89
N ALA A 100 2.10 21.54 -18.44
CA ALA A 100 2.38 22.88 -18.96
C ALA A 100 2.11 23.96 -17.91
N PRO A 101 2.66 25.18 -18.07
CA PRO A 101 2.27 26.32 -17.25
C PRO A 101 0.75 26.55 -17.31
N ARG A 102 0.18 26.96 -16.18
CA ARG A 102 -1.27 27.21 -16.02
C ARG A 102 -2.18 25.97 -16.09
N THR A 103 -1.63 24.75 -16.08
CA THR A 103 -2.46 23.55 -15.90
C THR A 103 -3.27 23.66 -14.62
N THR A 104 -4.57 23.43 -14.73
CA THR A 104 -5.51 23.39 -13.60
C THR A 104 -6.04 21.99 -13.32
N GLN A 105 -5.84 21.04 -14.23
CA GLN A 105 -6.17 19.63 -14.05
C GLN A 105 -5.28 18.72 -14.90
N VAL A 106 -5.00 17.52 -14.41
CA VAL A 106 -4.29 16.47 -15.15
C VAL A 106 -4.83 15.10 -14.73
N GLU A 107 -4.86 14.14 -15.64
CA GLU A 107 -5.15 12.74 -15.30
C GLU A 107 -3.86 11.98 -15.05
N VAL A 108 -3.68 11.52 -13.81
CA VAL A 108 -2.63 10.57 -13.47
C VAL A 108 -3.09 9.16 -13.84
N SER A 109 -2.24 8.41 -14.52
CA SER A 109 -2.52 7.03 -14.92
C SER A 109 -1.40 6.11 -14.47
N LEU A 110 -1.77 5.00 -13.84
CA LEU A 110 -0.88 3.91 -13.46
C LEU A 110 -1.37 2.63 -14.11
N ARG A 111 -0.49 1.98 -14.89
CA ARG A 111 -0.72 0.65 -15.45
C ARG A 111 0.43 -0.29 -15.09
N VAL A 112 0.10 -1.48 -14.60
CA VAL A 112 1.05 -2.57 -14.33
C VAL A 112 0.44 -3.88 -14.82
N GLY A 113 0.96 -4.42 -15.93
CA GLY A 113 0.36 -5.58 -16.57
C GLY A 113 -1.09 -5.30 -16.98
N THR A 114 -2.05 -6.05 -16.40
CA THR A 114 -3.49 -5.89 -16.62
C THR A 114 -4.15 -4.88 -15.68
N LEU A 115 -3.47 -4.46 -14.60
CA LEU A 115 -3.98 -3.45 -13.68
C LEU A 115 -3.89 -2.08 -14.30
N SER A 116 -4.94 -1.28 -14.15
CA SER A 116 -5.00 0.10 -14.62
C SER A 116 -5.85 0.94 -13.67
N LYS A 117 -5.32 2.07 -13.22
CA LYS A 117 -6.05 3.04 -12.41
C LYS A 117 -5.74 4.46 -12.86
N GLN A 118 -6.79 5.26 -12.97
CA GLN A 118 -6.74 6.68 -13.28
C GLN A 118 -7.25 7.51 -12.11
N VAL A 119 -6.62 8.65 -11.87
CA VAL A 119 -7.06 9.66 -10.89
C VAL A 119 -7.03 11.01 -11.59
N LEU A 120 -8.16 11.70 -11.59
CA LEU A 120 -8.23 13.09 -12.03
C LEU A 120 -7.70 13.96 -10.91
N VAL A 121 -6.64 14.71 -11.19
CA VAL A 121 -6.02 15.62 -10.25
C VAL A 121 -6.36 17.04 -10.66
N LEU A 122 -7.06 17.75 -9.80
CA LEU A 122 -7.44 19.15 -9.98
C LEU A 122 -6.63 20.04 -9.04
N GLY A 123 -6.34 21.26 -9.46
CA GLY A 123 -5.83 22.28 -8.57
C GLY A 123 -6.83 22.64 -7.47
N ASP A 124 -6.38 23.46 -6.52
CA ASP A 124 -7.19 23.78 -5.36
C ASP A 124 -8.52 24.42 -5.74
N ARG A 125 -9.58 23.94 -5.09
CA ARG A 125 -10.96 24.38 -5.27
C ARG A 125 -11.64 24.51 -3.93
N VAL A 126 -12.61 25.41 -3.87
CA VAL A 126 -13.52 25.57 -2.74
C VAL A 126 -14.95 25.61 -3.24
N TRP A 127 -15.91 25.32 -2.38
CA TRP A 127 -17.31 25.62 -2.67
C TRP A 127 -17.53 27.13 -2.64
N VAL A 128 -18.18 27.66 -3.67
CA VAL A 128 -18.60 29.06 -3.77
C VAL A 128 -20.11 29.15 -3.97
N GLN A 129 -20.70 30.27 -3.58
CA GLN A 129 -22.10 30.53 -3.84
C GLN A 129 -22.30 31.17 -5.22
N PHE A 130 -23.09 30.54 -6.08
CA PHE A 130 -23.47 31.08 -7.38
C PHE A 130 -24.95 30.84 -7.65
N LEU A 131 -25.69 31.92 -7.97
CA LEU A 131 -27.13 31.89 -8.27
C LEU A 131 -27.97 31.09 -7.29
N GLY A 132 -27.70 31.22 -5.99
CA GLY A 132 -28.47 30.50 -4.98
C GLY A 132 -27.99 29.08 -4.67
N THR A 133 -26.98 28.58 -5.38
CA THR A 133 -26.48 27.21 -5.27
C THR A 133 -25.01 27.20 -4.85
N ALA A 134 -24.57 26.12 -4.18
CA ALA A 134 -23.16 25.88 -3.93
C ALA A 134 -22.55 25.12 -5.10
N THR A 135 -21.53 25.70 -5.73
CA THR A 135 -20.83 25.15 -6.90
C THR A 135 -19.33 25.09 -6.63
N PRO A 136 -18.58 24.11 -7.17
CA PRO A 136 -17.12 24.15 -7.09
C PRO A 136 -16.57 25.39 -7.80
N SER A 137 -15.58 26.05 -7.20
CA SER A 137 -14.81 27.08 -7.90
C SER A 137 -14.06 26.48 -9.10
N SER A 138 -13.64 27.33 -10.04
CA SER A 138 -12.64 26.93 -11.02
C SER A 138 -11.36 26.46 -10.31
N PRO A 139 -10.74 25.36 -10.75
CA PRO A 139 -9.48 24.90 -10.17
C PRO A 139 -8.37 25.91 -10.41
N LEU A 140 -7.60 26.22 -9.36
CA LEU A 140 -6.41 27.04 -9.49
C LEU A 140 -5.32 26.32 -10.28
N PRO A 141 -4.45 27.04 -11.00
CA PRO A 141 -3.26 26.43 -11.57
C PRO A 141 -2.37 25.78 -10.52
N PHE A 142 -1.72 24.68 -10.86
CA PHE A 142 -0.71 24.05 -10.01
C PHE A 142 0.51 23.63 -10.83
N GLU A 143 1.64 23.49 -10.16
CA GLU A 143 2.84 22.85 -10.71
C GLU A 143 2.85 21.36 -10.37
N ARG A 144 2.59 21.05 -9.09
CA ARG A 144 2.46 19.68 -8.61
C ARG A 144 1.44 19.55 -7.48
N VAL A 145 0.82 18.37 -7.37
CA VAL A 145 -0.14 18.03 -6.31
C VAL A 145 0.24 16.68 -5.71
N PRO A 146 0.45 16.56 -4.38
CA PRO A 146 0.70 15.28 -3.73
C PRO A 146 -0.39 14.24 -3.99
N LEU A 147 -0.01 13.01 -4.33
CA LEU A 147 -0.92 11.88 -4.53
C LEU A 147 -1.23 11.16 -3.20
N THR A 148 -1.65 11.93 -2.20
CA THR A 148 -1.93 11.43 -0.85
C THR A 148 -3.43 11.49 -0.51
N TYR A 149 -3.87 10.65 0.42
CA TYR A 149 -5.30 10.54 0.75
C TYR A 149 -5.87 11.79 1.44
N GLU A 150 -5.03 12.63 2.06
CA GLU A 150 -5.43 13.93 2.61
C GLU A 150 -5.99 14.88 1.54
N ARG A 151 -5.64 14.64 0.26
CA ARG A 151 -6.15 15.38 -0.89
C ARG A 151 -7.27 14.68 -1.65
N ALA A 152 -7.71 13.51 -1.17
CA ALA A 152 -8.86 12.78 -1.70
C ALA A 152 -10.12 13.04 -0.86
N TYR A 153 -11.29 12.68 -1.41
CA TYR A 153 -12.57 12.82 -0.71
C TYR A 153 -12.54 12.11 0.65
N GLY A 154 -12.96 12.81 1.70
CA GLY A 154 -13.05 12.26 3.05
C GLY A 154 -12.92 13.32 4.14
N GLY A 155 -12.49 12.88 5.31
CA GLY A 155 -12.26 13.73 6.48
C GLY A 155 -13.41 13.72 7.48
N TRP A 156 -13.38 14.71 8.37
CA TRP A 156 -14.32 14.89 9.46
C TRP A 156 -15.19 16.13 9.25
N ASP A 157 -16.49 16.00 9.45
CA ASP A 157 -17.38 17.12 9.73
C ASP A 157 -17.44 17.31 11.25
N ARG A 158 -16.90 18.43 11.73
CA ARG A 158 -16.86 18.81 13.15
C ARG A 158 -17.72 20.04 13.44
N SER A 159 -18.71 20.32 12.59
CA SER A 159 -19.63 21.44 12.78
C SER A 159 -20.50 21.30 14.03
N ASP A 160 -20.77 20.07 14.46
CA ASP A 160 -21.25 19.73 15.80
C ASP A 160 -20.08 19.12 16.61
N PRO A 161 -19.49 19.87 17.58
CA PRO A 161 -18.38 19.36 18.39
C PRO A 161 -18.75 18.16 19.27
N GLU A 162 -20.02 18.01 19.64
CA GLU A 162 -20.49 16.91 20.49
C GLU A 162 -20.73 15.63 19.67
N GLN A 163 -20.97 15.77 18.37
CA GLN A 163 -21.24 14.64 17.45
C GLN A 163 -20.46 14.77 16.14
N PRO A 164 -19.12 14.67 16.17
CA PRO A 164 -18.32 14.72 14.96
C PRO A 164 -18.59 13.50 14.09
N VAL A 165 -18.75 13.71 12.77
CA VAL A 165 -19.03 12.64 11.80
C VAL A 165 -17.82 12.50 10.87
N ALA A 166 -17.37 11.27 10.65
CA ALA A 166 -16.24 10.98 9.78
C ALA A 166 -16.67 10.20 8.53
N GLU A 167 -16.05 10.51 7.39
CA GLU A 167 -16.03 9.61 6.23
C GLU A 167 -15.01 8.49 6.49
N LEU A 168 -15.49 7.37 7.05
CA LEU A 168 -14.63 6.26 7.50
C LEU A 168 -13.84 5.59 6.36
N ARG A 169 -14.21 5.81 5.09
CA ARG A 169 -13.43 5.34 3.94
C ARG A 169 -12.09 6.06 3.80
N ASN A 170 -11.99 7.30 4.28
CA ASN A 170 -10.79 8.12 4.28
C ASN A 170 -10.90 9.20 5.38
N PRO A 171 -10.65 8.86 6.65
CA PRO A 171 -10.85 9.77 7.79
C PRO A 171 -9.86 10.94 7.82
N VAL A 172 -8.78 10.90 7.04
CA VAL A 172 -7.78 11.98 6.94
C VAL A 172 -7.96 12.86 5.70
N GLY A 173 -8.98 12.57 4.88
CA GLY A 173 -9.27 13.27 3.63
C GLY A 173 -9.83 14.68 3.81
N THR A 174 -10.33 15.24 2.70
CA THR A 174 -10.94 16.56 2.66
C THR A 174 -12.26 16.58 1.89
N GLY A 175 -13.10 17.56 2.18
CA GLY A 175 -14.33 17.85 1.44
C GLY A 175 -15.57 17.08 1.89
N PHE A 176 -15.47 16.23 2.92
CA PHE A 176 -16.65 15.63 3.56
C PHE A 176 -17.42 16.67 4.38
N ILE A 177 -18.74 16.70 4.18
CA ILE A 177 -19.69 17.52 4.94
C ILE A 177 -20.90 16.62 5.20
N ALA A 178 -21.17 16.27 6.45
CA ALA A 178 -22.19 15.28 6.81
C ALA A 178 -23.59 15.75 6.40
N GLN A 179 -23.91 17.00 6.75
CA GLN A 179 -25.19 17.65 6.44
C GLN A 179 -24.93 18.95 5.66
N PRO A 180 -24.75 18.85 4.33
CA PRO A 180 -24.40 20.00 3.51
C PRO A 180 -25.57 20.98 3.38
N SER A 181 -25.27 22.26 3.46
CA SER A 181 -26.18 23.37 3.13
C SER A 181 -25.38 24.48 2.48
N ARG A 182 -26.05 25.39 1.77
CA ARG A 182 -25.37 26.48 1.04
C ARG A 182 -24.39 27.26 1.92
N THR A 183 -24.80 27.61 3.14
CA THR A 183 -23.97 28.37 4.08
C THR A 183 -22.85 27.53 4.70
N ARG A 184 -23.09 26.24 4.98
CA ARG A 184 -22.07 25.35 5.54
C ARG A 184 -20.99 24.96 4.54
N CYS A 185 -21.31 24.97 3.25
CA CYS A 185 -20.35 24.57 2.23
C CYS A 185 -19.39 25.70 1.85
N GLU A 186 -19.81 26.97 1.91
CA GLU A 186 -19.01 28.09 1.41
C GLU A 186 -17.58 28.12 1.99
N GLY A 187 -16.58 28.21 1.10
CA GLY A 187 -15.16 28.22 1.47
C GLY A 187 -14.59 26.84 1.84
N ILE A 188 -15.41 25.81 2.02
CA ILE A 188 -14.90 24.46 2.29
C ILE A 188 -14.16 23.94 1.06
N ARG A 189 -12.95 23.43 1.31
CA ARG A 189 -12.06 22.89 0.29
C ARG A 189 -12.61 21.59 -0.30
N LEU A 190 -12.57 21.48 -1.62
CA LEU A 190 -12.82 20.23 -2.34
C LEU A 190 -11.52 19.40 -2.47
N PRO A 191 -11.63 18.06 -2.59
CA PRO A 191 -10.47 17.23 -2.87
C PRO A 191 -9.81 17.61 -4.20
N ASN A 192 -8.49 17.44 -4.24
CA ASN A 192 -7.74 17.54 -5.50
C ASN A 192 -7.83 16.23 -6.28
N LEU A 193 -7.91 15.09 -5.59
CA LEU A 193 -7.94 13.76 -6.21
C LEU A 193 -9.38 13.28 -6.31
N GLU A 194 -9.86 13.11 -7.55
CA GLU A 194 -11.18 12.57 -7.87
C GLU A 194 -11.08 11.35 -8.79
N ASP A 195 -12.08 10.48 -8.71
CA ASP A 195 -12.29 9.46 -9.74
C ASP A 195 -12.87 10.17 -10.99
N PRO A 196 -12.21 10.07 -12.17
CA PRO A 196 -12.72 10.72 -13.38
C PRO A 196 -14.15 10.29 -13.76
N ARG A 197 -14.59 9.12 -13.31
CA ARG A 197 -15.93 8.56 -13.57
C ARG A 197 -16.97 8.93 -12.51
N ASN A 198 -16.54 9.46 -11.36
CA ASN A 198 -17.42 9.80 -10.24
C ASN A 198 -16.97 11.11 -9.57
N ARG A 199 -17.10 12.20 -10.33
CA ARG A 199 -16.66 13.55 -9.95
C ARG A 199 -17.64 14.24 -9.01
N ILE A 200 -17.12 15.16 -8.19
CA ILE A 200 -17.95 15.98 -7.29
C ILE A 200 -18.50 17.18 -8.06
N GLN A 201 -19.83 17.26 -8.14
CA GLN A 201 -20.55 18.37 -8.76
C GLN A 201 -21.44 19.10 -7.75
N HIS A 202 -21.93 18.37 -6.73
CA HIS A 202 -22.82 18.88 -5.71
C HIS A 202 -22.32 18.54 -4.29
N PRO A 203 -22.63 19.38 -3.28
CA PRO A 203 -22.19 19.12 -1.89
C PRO A 203 -22.69 17.82 -1.26
N ARG A 204 -23.77 17.26 -1.82
CA ARG A 204 -24.36 15.98 -1.38
C ARG A 204 -23.69 14.76 -2.00
N ASP A 205 -22.79 14.94 -2.97
CA ASP A 205 -22.10 13.82 -3.59
C ASP A 205 -21.19 13.13 -2.56
N ARG A 206 -21.09 11.80 -2.65
CA ARG A 206 -20.35 10.93 -1.72
C ARG A 206 -19.43 9.95 -2.48
N PRO A 207 -18.55 10.42 -3.39
CA PRO A 207 -17.68 9.51 -4.14
C PRO A 207 -16.73 8.75 -3.20
N GLY A 208 -16.13 7.67 -3.72
CA GLY A 208 -15.03 7.02 -3.00
C GLY A 208 -13.75 7.87 -3.03
N PRO A 209 -12.86 7.73 -2.04
CA PRO A 209 -11.55 8.39 -2.07
C PRO A 209 -10.71 7.88 -3.26
N ALA A 210 -10.29 8.78 -4.14
CA ALA A 210 -9.41 8.47 -5.26
C ALA A 210 -7.95 8.51 -4.80
N GLY A 211 -7.39 7.35 -4.43
CA GLY A 211 -5.99 7.22 -4.01
C GLY A 211 -5.25 6.11 -4.76
N LEU A 212 -3.92 6.23 -4.75
CA LEU A 212 -2.96 5.30 -5.37
C LEU A 212 -1.99 4.68 -4.36
N GLY A 213 -1.94 5.19 -3.13
CA GLY A 213 -1.12 4.68 -2.01
C GLY A 213 -1.82 3.61 -1.18
N PHE A 214 -1.22 3.21 -0.06
CA PHE A 214 -1.82 2.22 0.85
C PHE A 214 -3.01 2.78 1.64
N ILE A 215 -4.01 1.93 1.87
CA ILE A 215 -5.13 2.16 2.78
C ILE A 215 -4.77 1.64 4.16
N ALA A 216 -4.93 2.44 5.22
CA ALA A 216 -4.62 2.01 6.59
C ALA A 216 -5.61 0.93 7.11
N PRO A 217 -5.17 0.03 8.01
CA PRO A 217 -5.99 -1.12 8.44
C PRO A 217 -7.27 -0.72 9.20
N HIS A 218 -7.26 0.43 9.87
CA HIS A 218 -8.40 0.95 10.62
C HIS A 218 -9.41 1.73 9.75
N TRP A 219 -9.17 1.88 8.44
CA TRP A 219 -10.11 2.54 7.53
C TRP A 219 -11.14 1.54 7.01
N GLN A 220 -12.36 2.02 6.75
CA GLN A 220 -13.51 1.19 6.38
C GLN A 220 -13.22 0.09 5.33
N PRO A 221 -12.47 0.32 4.23
CA PRO A 221 -12.26 -0.69 3.20
C PRO A 221 -11.56 -1.95 3.72
N ARG A 222 -10.70 -1.80 4.72
CA ARG A 222 -9.98 -2.90 5.39
C ARG A 222 -10.61 -3.27 6.72
N LEU A 223 -11.12 -2.31 7.48
CA LEU A 223 -11.77 -2.54 8.77
C LEU A 223 -12.96 -3.50 8.64
N GLN A 224 -13.74 -3.40 7.56
CA GLN A 224 -14.85 -4.33 7.29
C GLN A 224 -14.41 -5.81 7.12
N LEU A 225 -13.11 -6.05 6.86
CA LEU A 225 -12.51 -7.38 6.71
C LEU A 225 -11.85 -7.87 8.01
N ALA A 226 -11.76 -7.01 9.04
CA ALA A 226 -11.15 -7.37 10.32
C ALA A 226 -12.05 -8.29 11.17
N GLY A 227 -13.30 -8.51 10.74
CA GLY A 227 -14.31 -9.29 11.44
C GLY A 227 -15.00 -8.52 12.58
N THR A 228 -15.86 -9.21 13.32
CA THR A 228 -16.75 -8.61 14.33
C THR A 228 -16.16 -8.72 15.74
N TYR A 229 -15.85 -7.57 16.35
CA TYR A 229 -15.28 -7.46 17.71
C TYR A 229 -16.37 -7.12 18.75
N ASP A 230 -17.31 -8.04 18.97
CA ASP A 230 -18.42 -7.86 19.92
C ASP A 230 -18.17 -8.56 21.28
N GLN A 231 -19.21 -8.63 22.14
CA GLN A 231 -19.11 -9.31 23.43
C GLN A 231 -18.90 -10.83 23.28
N ALA A 232 -19.43 -11.46 22.23
CA ALA A 232 -19.23 -12.89 22.01
C ALA A 232 -17.76 -13.16 21.65
N TRP A 233 -17.16 -12.35 20.78
CA TRP A 233 -15.72 -12.38 20.53
C TRP A 233 -14.93 -12.20 21.83
N LYS A 234 -15.27 -11.19 22.64
CA LYS A 234 -14.57 -10.90 23.91
C LYS A 234 -14.62 -12.08 24.89
N GLN A 235 -15.74 -12.80 24.96
CA GLN A 235 -15.93 -13.92 25.89
C GLN A 235 -15.34 -15.25 25.39
N GLN A 236 -15.34 -15.48 24.07
CA GLN A 236 -15.11 -16.81 23.50
C GLN A 236 -13.89 -16.92 22.60
N ARG A 237 -13.37 -15.80 22.09
CA ARG A 237 -12.30 -15.77 21.07
C ARG A 237 -11.09 -14.97 21.50
N PHE A 238 -11.26 -13.90 22.26
CA PHE A 238 -10.15 -13.09 22.76
C PHE A 238 -9.07 -14.00 23.41
N PRO A 239 -7.77 -13.84 23.05
CA PRO A 239 -7.17 -12.77 22.26
C PRO A 239 -7.06 -13.03 20.74
N LEU A 240 -7.64 -14.11 20.21
CA LEU A 240 -7.58 -14.42 18.78
C LEU A 240 -8.47 -13.47 17.95
N ALA A 241 -8.17 -13.36 16.65
CA ALA A 241 -9.01 -12.61 15.72
C ALA A 241 -10.45 -13.16 15.66
N PRO A 242 -11.46 -12.36 15.26
CA PRO A 242 -12.81 -12.84 15.03
C PRO A 242 -12.91 -14.02 14.06
N GLN A 243 -14.04 -14.73 14.10
CA GLN A 243 -14.26 -15.96 13.31
C GLN A 243 -14.50 -15.65 11.83
N ASP A 244 -15.06 -14.47 11.60
CA ASP A 244 -15.33 -13.82 10.33
C ASP A 244 -14.17 -12.92 9.86
N PHE A 245 -12.97 -13.02 10.46
CA PHE A 245 -11.78 -12.33 9.96
C PHE A 245 -11.45 -12.82 8.54
N ASP A 246 -11.27 -11.88 7.62
CA ASP A 246 -10.96 -12.16 6.23
C ASP A 246 -9.52 -11.75 5.93
N SER A 247 -8.70 -12.70 5.44
CA SER A 247 -7.28 -12.48 5.15
C SER A 247 -7.02 -11.46 4.05
N ARG A 248 -8.03 -11.09 3.25
CA ARG A 248 -7.97 -9.90 2.37
C ARG A 248 -7.66 -8.61 3.13
N HIS A 249 -7.88 -8.57 4.45
CA HIS A 249 -7.46 -7.46 5.32
C HIS A 249 -5.96 -7.13 5.21
N TYR A 250 -5.11 -8.11 4.87
CA TYR A 250 -3.67 -7.90 4.69
C TYR A 250 -3.31 -7.18 3.38
N ASN A 251 -4.17 -7.22 2.35
CA ASN A 251 -4.01 -6.43 1.14
C ASN A 251 -4.39 -4.97 1.42
N ALA A 252 -3.46 -4.06 1.15
CA ALA A 252 -3.51 -2.66 1.52
C ALA A 252 -3.61 -1.72 0.30
N ALA A 253 -3.41 -2.21 -0.92
CA ALA A 253 -3.65 -1.40 -2.12
C ALA A 253 -5.16 -1.11 -2.28
N PRO A 254 -5.55 0.02 -2.88
CA PRO A 254 -6.94 0.35 -3.11
C PRO A 254 -7.54 -0.55 -4.20
N PRO A 255 -8.88 -0.65 -4.28
CA PRO A 255 -9.54 -1.34 -5.37
C PRO A 255 -9.03 -0.89 -6.75
N GLY A 256 -8.87 -1.86 -7.66
CA GLY A 256 -8.27 -1.67 -8.98
C GLY A 256 -6.74 -1.71 -9.00
N LEU A 257 -6.07 -1.74 -7.85
CA LEU A 257 -4.63 -1.93 -7.71
C LEU A 257 -4.23 -3.16 -6.88
N GLN A 258 -5.18 -4.06 -6.64
CA GLN A 258 -4.90 -5.43 -6.18
C GLN A 258 -4.98 -6.34 -7.40
N ALA A 259 -3.88 -7.02 -7.71
CA ALA A 259 -3.79 -7.93 -8.85
C ALA A 259 -4.78 -9.10 -8.71
N PRO A 260 -5.30 -9.66 -9.83
CA PRO A 260 -6.19 -10.82 -9.78
C PRO A 260 -5.48 -12.11 -9.31
N ALA A 261 -4.15 -12.13 -9.39
CA ALA A 261 -3.26 -13.18 -8.89
C ALA A 261 -1.92 -12.54 -8.51
N PHE A 262 -0.97 -13.30 -7.97
CA PHE A 262 0.39 -12.78 -7.78
C PHE A 262 1.03 -12.44 -9.13
N LEU A 263 1.66 -11.27 -9.20
CA LEU A 263 2.51 -10.89 -10.31
C LEU A 263 3.78 -11.75 -10.32
N GLU A 264 4.34 -12.00 -11.50
CA GLU A 264 5.53 -12.86 -11.66
C GLU A 264 6.80 -12.07 -11.98
N GLY A 265 6.68 -10.77 -12.23
CA GLY A 265 7.73 -9.95 -12.80
C GLY A 265 7.67 -9.95 -14.32
N GLY A 266 8.33 -8.98 -14.94
CA GLY A 266 8.30 -8.75 -16.37
C GLY A 266 7.09 -7.97 -16.86
N GLU A 267 6.07 -7.73 -16.03
CA GLU A 267 4.88 -6.96 -16.42
C GLU A 267 5.28 -5.55 -16.90
N PRO A 268 4.67 -5.04 -17.99
CA PRO A 268 4.89 -3.67 -18.43
C PRO A 268 4.32 -2.70 -17.40
N VAL A 269 5.09 -1.68 -17.07
CA VAL A 269 4.71 -0.56 -16.20
C VAL A 269 4.62 0.70 -17.06
N GLU A 270 3.53 1.45 -16.89
CA GLU A 270 3.37 2.79 -17.44
C GLU A 270 2.83 3.74 -16.37
N ILE A 271 3.49 4.88 -16.19
CA ILE A 271 3.07 5.94 -15.27
C ILE A 271 3.04 7.24 -16.05
N LEU A 272 1.87 7.88 -16.10
CA LEU A 272 1.67 9.17 -16.77
C LEU A 272 1.36 10.26 -15.75
N HIS A 273 1.96 11.43 -15.96
CA HIS A 273 1.77 12.66 -15.16
C HIS A 273 2.05 12.53 -13.66
N ALA A 274 2.76 11.50 -13.22
CA ALA A 274 3.14 11.34 -11.82
C ALA A 274 4.66 11.26 -11.62
N SER A 275 5.43 11.95 -12.44
CA SER A 275 6.89 11.99 -12.39
C SER A 275 7.40 13.27 -13.02
N ASP A 276 8.46 13.86 -12.44
CA ASP A 276 9.16 15.03 -12.98
C ASP A 276 9.95 14.71 -14.26
N ARG A 277 10.23 13.44 -14.54
CA ARG A 277 10.88 12.94 -15.76
C ARG A 277 9.90 12.70 -16.91
N GLY A 278 8.63 13.08 -16.75
CA GLY A 278 7.58 12.79 -17.71
C GLY A 278 7.14 11.31 -17.68
N PRO A 279 6.57 10.79 -18.79
CA PRO A 279 6.06 9.42 -18.85
C PRO A 279 7.13 8.37 -18.54
N LEU A 280 6.83 7.48 -17.58
CA LEU A 280 7.71 6.37 -17.23
C LEU A 280 7.18 5.09 -17.86
N ARG A 281 8.05 4.37 -18.59
CA ARG A 281 7.73 3.08 -19.23
C ARG A 281 8.89 2.10 -19.06
N PHE A 282 8.64 0.98 -18.40
CA PHE A 282 9.65 -0.07 -18.16
C PHE A 282 8.94 -1.41 -17.88
N ARG A 283 9.68 -2.45 -17.50
CA ARG A 283 9.13 -3.73 -17.06
C ARG A 283 9.60 -4.05 -15.65
N LEU A 284 8.75 -4.71 -14.87
CA LEU A 284 9.14 -5.21 -13.55
C LEU A 284 10.31 -6.21 -13.68
N PRO A 285 11.30 -6.20 -12.77
CA PRO A 285 12.33 -7.23 -12.68
C PRO A 285 11.74 -8.63 -12.43
N THR A 286 12.35 -9.67 -12.99
CA THR A 286 11.85 -11.06 -12.97
C THR A 286 12.52 -11.92 -11.92
N TYR A 287 12.52 -11.50 -10.65
CA TYR A 287 13.10 -12.30 -9.56
C TYR A 287 12.13 -13.33 -8.99
N ARG A 288 12.68 -14.49 -8.60
CA ARG A 288 11.99 -15.52 -7.82
C ARG A 288 12.84 -15.88 -6.60
N PHE A 289 12.18 -16.17 -5.48
CA PHE A 289 12.83 -16.54 -4.23
C PHE A 289 12.14 -17.75 -3.62
N GLU A 290 12.91 -18.53 -2.86
CA GLU A 290 12.39 -19.60 -2.03
C GLU A 290 12.86 -19.43 -0.58
N GLY A 291 11.97 -19.80 0.33
CA GLY A 291 12.22 -19.92 1.75
C GLY A 291 12.59 -21.36 2.03
N VAL A 292 13.65 -21.57 2.81
CA VAL A 292 14.06 -22.91 3.23
C VAL A 292 14.18 -22.91 4.74
N VAL A 293 13.50 -23.84 5.38
CA VAL A 293 13.45 -23.96 6.84
C VAL A 293 13.88 -25.36 7.24
N MET A 294 14.67 -25.45 8.31
CA MET A 294 15.04 -26.70 8.96
C MET A 294 14.34 -26.79 10.31
N LEU A 295 13.43 -27.76 10.42
CA LEU A 295 12.75 -28.12 11.67
C LEU A 295 13.32 -29.45 12.16
N ARG A 296 14.17 -29.42 13.20
CA ARG A 296 15.02 -30.55 13.62
C ARG A 296 15.85 -31.09 12.44
N SER A 297 15.47 -32.23 11.88
CA SER A 297 16.10 -32.88 10.72
C SER A 297 15.26 -32.76 9.44
N GLN A 298 14.09 -32.14 9.52
CA GLN A 298 13.19 -31.97 8.38
C GLN A 298 13.47 -30.64 7.68
N ARG A 299 13.97 -30.73 6.45
CA ARG A 299 14.09 -29.59 5.54
C ARG A 299 12.79 -29.38 4.79
N GLN A 300 12.26 -28.17 4.81
CA GLN A 300 11.12 -27.75 4.01
C GLN A 300 11.49 -26.54 3.15
N SER A 301 10.96 -26.47 1.94
CA SER A 301 11.11 -25.33 1.03
C SER A 301 9.76 -24.89 0.49
N PHE A 302 9.58 -23.59 0.33
CA PHE A 302 8.34 -23.00 -0.19
C PHE A 302 8.65 -21.74 -1.00
N PRO A 303 7.83 -21.41 -2.02
CA PRO A 303 8.01 -20.20 -2.80
C PRO A 303 7.67 -18.95 -1.98
N LEU A 304 8.36 -17.83 -2.26
CA LEU A 304 7.92 -16.51 -1.83
C LEU A 304 7.24 -15.84 -3.04
N ASN A 305 6.00 -15.39 -2.86
CA ASN A 305 5.21 -14.76 -3.90
C ASN A 305 5.39 -13.24 -3.85
N LEU A 306 5.51 -12.60 -5.03
CA LEU A 306 5.56 -11.14 -5.13
C LEU A 306 4.21 -10.57 -4.72
N ASP A 307 4.14 -9.96 -3.55
CA ASP A 307 2.85 -9.55 -2.99
C ASP A 307 2.71 -8.03 -2.80
N THR A 308 3.80 -7.29 -3.01
CA THR A 308 3.76 -5.83 -2.99
C THR A 308 4.72 -5.26 -4.05
N VAL A 309 4.22 -4.36 -4.88
CA VAL A 309 4.96 -3.53 -5.82
C VAL A 309 4.68 -2.08 -5.46
N LEU A 310 5.70 -1.36 -5.02
CA LEU A 310 5.64 0.04 -4.68
C LEU A 310 6.48 0.85 -5.65
N LEU A 311 5.84 1.82 -6.28
CA LEU A 311 6.44 2.77 -7.19
C LEU A 311 6.53 4.11 -6.47
N ASP A 312 7.73 4.57 -6.12
CA ASP A 312 7.95 5.88 -5.53
C ASP A 312 8.58 6.79 -6.59
N THR A 313 7.75 7.62 -7.21
CA THR A 313 8.20 8.46 -8.34
C THR A 313 8.92 9.71 -7.90
N ASP A 314 8.74 10.16 -6.65
CA ASP A 314 9.51 11.27 -6.08
C ASP A 314 10.96 10.84 -5.78
N GLN A 315 11.15 9.61 -5.29
CA GLN A 315 12.49 9.04 -5.06
C GLN A 315 13.05 8.31 -6.28
N HIS A 316 12.24 8.12 -7.33
CA HIS A 316 12.53 7.26 -8.47
C HIS A 316 12.91 5.84 -8.07
N HIS A 317 12.20 5.27 -7.11
CA HIS A 317 12.43 3.90 -6.63
C HIS A 317 11.31 2.96 -7.07
N LEU A 318 11.70 1.75 -7.43
CA LEU A 318 10.80 0.58 -7.45
C LEU A 318 11.17 -0.29 -6.25
N VAL A 319 10.18 -0.67 -5.45
CA VAL A 319 10.35 -1.60 -4.33
C VAL A 319 9.40 -2.77 -4.53
N MET A 320 9.93 -3.99 -4.40
CA MET A 320 9.19 -5.23 -4.57
C MET A 320 9.41 -6.10 -3.34
N THR A 321 8.32 -6.57 -2.73
CA THR A 321 8.37 -7.47 -1.58
C THR A 321 7.77 -8.81 -1.96
N TRP A 322 8.56 -9.88 -1.77
CA TRP A 322 8.12 -11.26 -1.88
C TRP A 322 7.96 -11.84 -0.48
N ARG A 323 6.85 -12.54 -0.22
CA ARG A 323 6.60 -13.21 1.05
C ARG A 323 6.09 -14.63 0.85
N GLY A 324 6.49 -15.48 1.78
CA GLY A 324 6.02 -16.85 1.90
C GLY A 324 6.02 -17.22 3.36
N ALA A 325 5.18 -18.18 3.74
CA ALA A 325 5.10 -18.61 5.12
C ALA A 325 4.80 -20.10 5.26
N ILE A 326 5.18 -20.66 6.41
CA ILE A 326 4.85 -22.02 6.80
C ILE A 326 4.30 -22.07 8.23
N PRO A 327 3.27 -22.88 8.50
CA PRO A 327 2.81 -23.13 9.85
C PRO A 327 3.87 -23.95 10.62
N ILE A 328 4.26 -23.46 11.79
CA ILE A 328 5.17 -24.14 12.71
C ILE A 328 4.60 -24.20 14.14
N HIS A 329 3.27 -24.21 14.25
CA HIS A 329 2.56 -24.25 15.52
C HIS A 329 3.01 -25.41 16.41
N ARG A 330 3.35 -25.09 17.66
CA ARG A 330 3.95 -25.96 18.68
C ARG A 330 5.29 -26.56 18.26
N ARG A 331 5.89 -26.10 17.16
CA ARG A 331 7.17 -26.56 16.60
C ARG A 331 8.19 -25.43 16.49
N VAL A 332 7.93 -24.25 17.07
CA VAL A 332 8.89 -23.13 17.11
C VAL A 332 10.22 -23.57 17.74
N HIS A 333 10.16 -24.36 18.80
CA HIS A 333 11.35 -24.93 19.46
C HIS A 333 12.13 -25.93 18.58
N GLU A 334 11.53 -26.39 17.47
CA GLU A 334 12.19 -27.27 16.49
C GLU A 334 12.96 -26.48 15.43
N LEU A 335 12.74 -25.16 15.31
CA LEU A 335 13.37 -24.32 14.31
C LEU A 335 14.87 -24.24 14.55
N ALA A 336 15.64 -24.96 13.73
CA ALA A 336 17.09 -24.93 13.78
C ALA A 336 17.64 -23.73 13.01
N TRP A 337 17.13 -23.51 11.80
CA TRP A 337 17.44 -22.34 10.98
C TRP A 337 16.40 -22.13 9.88
N ALA A 338 16.34 -20.90 9.37
CA ALA A 338 15.62 -20.50 8.17
C ALA A 338 16.57 -19.75 7.23
N LYS A 339 16.29 -19.77 5.93
CA LYS A 339 16.99 -18.95 4.96
C LYS A 339 16.10 -18.55 3.80
N VAL A 340 16.50 -17.48 3.13
CA VAL A 340 15.98 -17.10 1.81
C VAL A 340 17.10 -17.24 0.79
N GLN A 341 16.74 -17.74 -0.41
CA GLN A 341 17.67 -17.91 -1.51
C GLN A 341 16.95 -17.83 -2.86
N PHE A 342 17.71 -17.78 -3.95
CA PHE A 342 17.16 -18.04 -5.28
C PHE A 342 16.80 -19.53 -5.41
N PRO A 343 15.76 -19.88 -6.21
CA PRO A 343 15.41 -21.27 -6.48
C PRO A 343 16.57 -22.06 -7.09
N VAL A 344 16.67 -23.34 -6.74
CA VAL A 344 17.70 -24.23 -7.30
C VAL A 344 17.44 -24.42 -8.81
N GLY A 345 18.38 -23.99 -9.66
CA GLY A 345 18.32 -24.15 -11.11
C GLY A 345 17.98 -22.90 -11.92
N GLY A 346 17.86 -21.72 -11.30
CA GLY A 346 17.71 -20.47 -12.03
C GLY A 346 18.22 -19.27 -11.24
N ILE A 347 19.28 -18.63 -11.74
CA ILE A 347 19.53 -17.22 -11.47
C ILE A 347 18.76 -16.47 -12.55
N PRO A 348 17.68 -15.74 -12.24
CA PRO A 348 17.03 -14.92 -13.24
C PRO A 348 17.96 -13.79 -13.66
N SER A 349 18.07 -13.58 -14.98
CA SER A 349 18.84 -12.52 -15.65
C SER A 349 18.27 -11.14 -15.42
#